data_AF-A0A1B1U772-F1
#
_entry.id   AF-A0A1B1U772-F1
#
_cell.length_a   1.000
_cell.length_b   1.000
_cell.length_c   1.000
_cell.angle_alpha   90.00
_cell.angle_beta   90.00
_cell.angle_gamma   90.00
#
_symmetry.space_group_name_H-M   'P 1'
#
loop_
_entity.id
_entity.type
_entity.pdbx_description
1 polymer ?
#
loop_
_entity_poly.entity_id
_entity_poly.type
_entity_poly.pdbx_seq_one_letter_code
_entity_poly.pdbx_strand_id
1 'polypeptide(L)'
;MKKLIGFSMLLCASLAFADDFEGVIEQIDDTNKTITINGVAIKILPQTKIEEDSCWMPWDISKRFADLKVGDIVEVDLMHHNNMGAAKKVEIQCVRNRAY
;
A
#
# COMPACT_ATOMS: atom_id res chain seq x y z
N MET A 1 -1.37 -50.08 30.71
CA MET A 1 -2.32 -49.36 29.83
C MET A 1 -1.70 -48.02 29.46
N LYS A 2 -1.23 -47.87 28.21
CA LYS A 2 -0.60 -46.64 27.71
C LYS A 2 -1.68 -45.60 27.45
N LYS A 3 -1.69 -44.48 28.17
CA LYS A 3 -2.52 -43.32 27.81
C LYS A 3 -1.61 -42.28 27.14
N LEU A 4 -1.66 -42.26 25.82
CA LEU A 4 -1.10 -41.20 24.98
C LEU A 4 -1.93 -39.94 25.21
N ILE A 5 -1.37 -38.97 25.92
CA ILE A 5 -1.95 -37.63 26.04
C ILE A 5 -1.38 -36.83 24.86
N GLY A 6 -2.22 -36.61 23.86
CA GLY A 6 -1.89 -35.87 22.66
C GLY A 6 -1.57 -34.41 22.98
N PHE A 7 -0.39 -33.98 22.56
CA PHE A 7 0.06 -32.59 22.61
C PHE A 7 -0.63 -31.84 21.47
N SER A 8 -1.69 -31.09 21.80
CA SER A 8 -2.39 -30.23 20.84
C SER A 8 -1.46 -29.09 20.42
N MET A 9 -0.99 -29.15 19.18
CA MET A 9 -0.17 -28.12 18.57
C MET A 9 -1.07 -26.95 18.16
N LEU A 10 -1.08 -25.88 18.97
CA LEU A 10 -1.66 -24.59 18.56
C LEU A 10 -0.81 -24.05 17.40
N LEU A 11 -1.37 -24.09 16.20
CA LEU A 11 -0.89 -23.29 15.07
C LEU A 11 -1.18 -21.82 15.38
N CYS A 12 -0.20 -21.12 15.94
CA CYS A 12 -0.15 -19.67 15.83
C CYS A 12 0.07 -19.34 14.35
N ALA A 13 -1.02 -19.02 13.64
CA ALA A 13 -0.94 -18.38 12.34
C ALA A 13 -0.41 -16.96 12.57
N SER A 14 0.91 -16.80 12.49
CA SER A 14 1.52 -15.47 12.37
C SER A 14 1.09 -14.90 11.03
N LEU A 15 0.16 -13.95 11.05
CA LEU A 15 -0.10 -13.10 9.89
C LEU A 15 1.18 -12.30 9.66
N ALA A 16 1.95 -12.71 8.65
CA ALA A 16 3.03 -11.89 8.12
C ALA A 16 2.37 -10.62 7.56
N PHE A 17 2.54 -9.50 8.23
CA PHE A 17 2.24 -8.20 7.64
C PHE A 17 3.25 -8.03 6.50
N ALA A 18 2.77 -8.10 5.25
CA ALA A 18 3.57 -7.63 4.13
C ALA A 18 3.85 -6.14 4.36
N ASP A 19 5.11 -5.72 4.24
CA ASP A 19 5.56 -4.34 4.50
C ASP A 19 4.95 -3.34 3.49
N ASP A 20 4.50 -3.83 2.34
CA ASP A 20 4.02 -3.03 1.22
C ASP A 20 2.51 -3.21 1.02
N PHE A 21 1.77 -2.10 1.02
CA PHE A 21 0.32 -2.07 0.89
C PHE A 21 -0.10 -1.76 -0.55
N GLU A 22 -0.57 -2.77 -1.27
CA GLU A 22 -1.00 -2.64 -2.67
C GLU A 22 -2.52 -2.47 -2.80
N GLY A 23 -2.96 -1.64 -3.73
CA GLY A 23 -4.35 -1.55 -4.12
C GLY A 23 -4.64 -0.47 -5.15
N VAL A 24 -5.94 -0.16 -5.33
CA VAL A 24 -6.40 0.88 -6.24
C VAL A 24 -6.81 2.12 -5.45
N ILE A 25 -6.43 3.31 -5.91
CA ILE A 25 -6.92 4.55 -5.31
C ILE A 25 -8.42 4.67 -5.57
N GLU A 26 -9.21 4.59 -4.51
CA GLU A 26 -10.67 4.68 -4.53
C GLU A 26 -11.13 6.14 -4.40
N GLN A 27 -10.42 6.94 -3.60
CA GLN A 27 -10.75 8.34 -3.33
C GLN A 27 -9.48 9.16 -3.06
N ILE A 28 -9.53 10.45 -3.42
CA ILE A 28 -8.49 11.44 -3.12
C ILE A 28 -9.14 12.62 -2.42
N ASP A 29 -8.65 12.97 -1.25
CA ASP A 29 -9.01 14.20 -0.55
C ASP A 29 -7.81 15.15 -0.58
N ASP A 30 -7.88 16.17 -1.44
CA ASP A 30 -6.82 17.16 -1.57
C ASP A 30 -6.75 18.12 -0.39
N THR A 31 -7.86 18.37 0.31
CA THR A 31 -7.86 19.25 1.49
C THR A 31 -7.08 18.58 2.63
N ASN A 32 -7.38 17.32 2.88
CA ASN A 32 -6.74 16.55 3.95
C ASN A 32 -5.47 15.84 3.52
N LYS A 33 -5.10 15.87 2.22
CA LYS A 33 -3.93 15.16 1.67
C LYS A 33 -3.94 13.68 2.07
N THR A 34 -5.04 13.01 1.76
CA THR A 34 -5.24 11.58 2.00
C THR A 34 -5.71 10.88 0.74
N ILE A 35 -5.26 9.64 0.56
CA ILE A 35 -5.80 8.73 -0.45
C ILE A 35 -6.47 7.55 0.26
N THR A 36 -7.56 7.05 -0.30
CA THR A 36 -8.24 5.85 0.22
C THR A 36 -7.95 4.68 -0.71
N ILE A 37 -7.45 3.59 -0.16
CA ILE A 37 -7.13 2.35 -0.87
C ILE A 37 -7.65 1.19 -0.02
N ASN A 38 -8.42 0.27 -0.62
CA ASN A 38 -9.08 -0.84 0.07
C ASN A 38 -9.90 -0.40 1.31
N GLY A 39 -10.59 0.75 1.21
CA GLY A 39 -11.34 1.35 2.32
C GLY A 39 -10.50 1.96 3.46
N VAL A 40 -9.17 1.96 3.36
CA VAL A 40 -8.26 2.54 4.37
C VAL A 40 -7.76 3.90 3.89
N ALA A 41 -7.96 4.93 4.72
CA ALA A 41 -7.44 6.26 4.46
C ALA A 41 -5.96 6.36 4.88
N ILE A 42 -5.08 6.68 3.94
CA ILE A 42 -3.63 6.82 4.13
C ILE A 42 -3.25 8.30 3.98
N LYS A 43 -2.49 8.81 4.96
CA LYS A 43 -1.99 10.19 4.93
C LYS A 43 -0.81 10.32 3.98
N ILE A 44 -0.85 11.32 3.10
CA ILE A 44 0.31 11.77 2.32
C ILE A 44 0.92 12.98 3.01
N LEU A 45 2.20 12.91 3.31
CA LEU A 45 2.95 13.96 4.00
C LEU A 45 3.87 14.70 3.01
N PRO A 46 4.35 15.91 3.36
CA PRO A 46 5.24 16.66 2.48
C PRO A 46 6.50 15.90 2.06
N GLN A 47 7.00 14.98 2.90
CA GLN A 47 8.17 14.14 2.62
C GLN A 47 7.85 12.80 1.96
N THR A 48 6.58 12.47 1.69
CA THR A 48 6.23 11.22 0.99
C THR A 48 6.82 11.25 -0.42
N LYS A 49 7.59 10.22 -0.77
CA LYS A 49 8.11 10.05 -2.12
C LYS A 49 6.98 9.52 -3.02
N ILE A 50 6.70 10.18 -4.14
CA ILE A 50 5.68 9.72 -5.09
C ILE A 50 6.35 9.51 -6.44
N GLU A 51 6.20 8.32 -6.98
CA GLU A 51 6.81 7.90 -8.24
C GLU A 51 5.82 7.13 -9.09
N GLU A 52 6.07 7.08 -10.39
CA GLU A 52 5.35 6.25 -11.35
C GLU A 52 6.35 5.38 -12.08
N ASP A 53 6.08 4.07 -12.11
CA ASP A 53 6.85 3.12 -12.89
C ASP A 53 6.78 3.52 -14.36
N SER A 54 7.92 3.57 -15.03
CA SER A 54 7.91 3.78 -16.47
C SER A 54 7.71 2.46 -17.21
N CYS A 55 6.62 2.36 -17.98
CA CYS A 55 6.43 1.21 -18.87
C CYS A 55 7.49 1.12 -19.98
N TRP A 56 8.28 2.15 -20.26
CA TRP A 56 9.16 2.19 -21.43
C TRP A 56 10.60 2.63 -21.10
N MET A 57 10.83 3.16 -19.90
CA MET A 57 12.16 3.57 -19.41
C MET A 57 12.62 2.69 -18.27
N PRO A 58 13.95 2.53 -18.06
CA PRO A 58 14.49 1.78 -16.94
C PRO A 58 14.54 2.56 -15.62
N TRP A 59 13.83 3.70 -15.50
CA TRP A 59 13.79 4.51 -14.29
C TRP A 59 12.39 5.05 -14.01
N ASP A 60 12.13 5.28 -12.73
CA ASP A 60 10.84 5.78 -12.24
C ASP A 60 10.73 7.29 -12.47
N ILE A 61 9.50 7.74 -12.65
CA ILE A 61 9.20 9.15 -12.91
C ILE A 61 8.71 9.76 -11.61
N SER A 62 9.42 10.76 -11.09
CA SER A 62 8.97 11.49 -9.90
C SER A 62 7.64 12.21 -10.17
N LYS A 63 6.71 12.07 -9.23
CA LYS A 63 5.37 12.65 -9.24
C LYS A 63 5.11 13.45 -7.98
N ARG A 64 3.95 14.09 -7.94
CA ARG A 64 3.44 14.83 -6.79
C ARG A 64 2.05 14.33 -6.46
N PHE A 65 1.54 14.75 -5.29
CA PHE A 65 0.18 14.40 -4.87
C PHE A 65 -0.89 14.76 -5.92
N ALA A 66 -0.72 15.90 -6.58
CA ALA A 66 -1.65 16.37 -7.62
C ALA A 66 -1.67 15.50 -8.90
N ASP A 67 -0.69 14.61 -9.06
CA ASP A 67 -0.60 13.72 -10.21
C ASP A 67 -1.29 12.37 -9.96
N LEU A 68 -1.64 12.06 -8.69
CA LEU A 68 -2.40 10.88 -8.31
C LEU A 68 -3.84 10.97 -8.81
N LYS A 69 -4.40 9.83 -9.23
CA LYS A 69 -5.76 9.73 -9.76
C LYS A 69 -6.50 8.57 -9.12
N VAL A 70 -7.82 8.76 -8.95
CA VAL A 70 -8.71 7.64 -8.66
C VAL A 70 -8.61 6.62 -9.80
N GLY A 71 -8.42 5.36 -9.46
CA GLY A 71 -8.18 4.27 -10.41
C GLY A 71 -6.71 3.98 -10.74
N ASP A 72 -5.76 4.72 -10.15
CA ASP A 72 -4.34 4.34 -10.18
C ASP A 72 -4.16 3.08 -9.31
N ILE A 73 -3.39 2.11 -9.83
CA ILE A 73 -2.90 0.98 -9.04
C ILE A 73 -1.61 1.44 -8.38
N VAL A 74 -1.53 1.29 -7.06
CA VAL A 74 -0.40 1.79 -6.30
C VAL A 74 0.10 0.77 -5.29
N GLU A 75 1.41 0.81 -5.06
CA GLU A 75 2.08 0.19 -3.93
C GLU A 75 2.46 1.29 -2.93
N VAL A 76 2.21 1.07 -1.65
CA VAL A 76 2.39 2.07 -0.60
C VAL A 76 3.23 1.50 0.54
N ASP A 77 4.46 2.01 0.68
CA ASP A 77 5.28 1.81 1.89
C ASP A 77 4.63 2.58 3.04
N LEU A 78 4.08 1.87 4.01
CA LEU A 78 3.46 2.49 5.18
C LEU A 78 4.48 2.86 6.25
N MET A 79 4.21 3.95 6.94
CA MET A 79 4.87 4.32 8.19
C MET A 79 3.84 4.82 9.20
N HIS A 80 4.17 4.68 10.47
CA HIS A 80 3.31 5.16 11.55
C HIS A 80 3.53 6.66 11.77
N HIS A 81 2.45 7.43 11.80
CA HIS A 81 2.51 8.88 12.06
C HIS A 81 1.31 9.32 12.89
N ASN A 82 1.53 9.83 14.10
CA ASN A 82 0.46 10.31 15.00
C ASN A 82 -0.74 9.37 15.16
N ASN A 83 -0.48 8.07 15.39
CA ASN A 83 -1.51 7.05 15.55
C ASN A 83 -2.37 6.76 14.30
N MET A 84 -1.93 7.22 13.12
CA MET A 84 -2.52 6.89 11.82
C MET A 84 -1.46 6.35 10.84
N GLY A 85 -1.90 5.62 9.82
CA GLY A 85 -1.05 5.19 8.70
C GLY A 85 -0.73 6.37 7.78
N ALA A 86 0.54 6.57 7.50
CA ALA A 86 1.03 7.53 6.52
C ALA A 86 1.91 6.84 5.48
N ALA A 87 1.97 7.38 4.28
CA ALA A 87 2.83 6.85 3.23
C ALA A 87 4.25 7.42 3.37
N LYS A 88 5.25 6.54 3.39
CA LYS A 88 6.65 6.89 3.16
C LYS A 88 6.92 7.02 1.65
N LYS A 89 6.41 6.07 0.86
CA LYS A 89 6.44 6.04 -0.60
C LYS A 89 5.04 5.71 -1.14
N VAL A 90 4.70 6.27 -2.29
CA VAL A 90 3.59 5.83 -3.14
C VAL A 90 4.15 5.60 -4.52
N GLU A 91 4.04 4.38 -5.03
CA GLU A 91 4.51 3.98 -6.35
C GLU A 91 3.33 3.64 -7.24
N ILE A 92 3.10 4.44 -8.27
CA ILE A 92 2.05 4.22 -9.27
C ILE A 92 2.55 3.16 -10.25
N GLN A 93 1.86 2.03 -10.24
CA GLN A 93 2.22 0.87 -11.04
C GLN A 93 1.90 1.11 -12.52
N CYS A 94 2.85 0.75 -13.38
CA CYS A 94 2.62 0.83 -14.82
C CYS A 94 1.93 -0.41 -15.36
N VAL A 95 0.62 -0.32 -15.53
CA VAL A 95 -0.19 -1.46 -15.99
C VAL A 95 -0.23 -1.48 -17.52
N ARG A 96 0.60 -2.30 -18.17
CA ARG A 96 0.60 -2.45 -19.63
C ARG A 96 -0.67 -3.13 -20.18
N ASN A 97 -1.24 -4.06 -19.42
CA ASN A 97 -2.38 -4.86 -19.84
C ASN A 97 -3.44 -4.86 -18.74
N ARG A 98 -4.36 -3.89 -18.76
CA ARG A 98 -5.56 -3.95 -17.90
C ARG A 98 -6.51 -5.00 -18.48
N ALA A 99 -7.19 -5.74 -17.60
CA ALA A 99 -8.17 -6.74 -18.02
C ALA A 99 -9.41 -6.11 -18.72
N TYR A 100 -9.68 -4.83 -18.46
CA TYR A 100 -10.74 -4.02 -19.03
C TYR A 100 -10.29 -2.57 -19.20
#